data_AF-A0A383R6X1-F1
#
_entry.id   AF-A0A383R6X1-F1
#
_cell.length_a   1.000
_cell.length_b   1.000
_cell.length_c   1.000
_cell.angle_alpha   90.00
_cell.angle_beta   90.00
_cell.angle_gamma   90.00
#
_symmetry.space_group_name_H-M   'P 1'
#
loop_
_entity.id
_entity.type
_entity.pdbx_description
1 polymer ?
#
loop_
_entity_poly.entity_id
_entity_poly.type
_entity_poly.pdbx_seq_one_letter_code
_entity_poly.pdbx_strand_id
1 'polypeptide(L)'
;MVTLPKVNELGFFEIRLESIGGLGANLAGKMLAEAGVTGSDLNGVSFSSYGSEKKGSPVKAHIRFCMPETLIRDTTPVERPHIVGVFHESLYKTVNVTSGIYEDSLILVNSAKSPEELKEKLKLPGGTIAVVDAIGIALEEKNRVNMAMLGALFRLCDFLDAEQMKSVIRKSLEKKYPGAVQPALNTFQRGYDEVKFQSFDFPEGVLLPKPIRWDTPALGYETQPIGGTVVNPGNSILKDLSISRAGMMPHFASDKCIHCAACDNVCPDFCFVWEEQPDKKGRPQMFLQGIDYQYCKGCLKCVYACPTEALTDEREEDGYAEEHRVPHMFELAARH
;
A
#
# COMPACT_ATOMS: atom_id res chain seq x y z
N MET A 1 -24.07 -2.04 25.85
CA MET A 1 -22.67 -1.99 26.34
C MET A 1 -21.84 -2.55 25.22
N VAL A 2 -20.89 -1.79 24.69
CA VAL A 2 -20.04 -2.27 23.59
C VAL A 2 -19.12 -3.35 24.15
N THR A 3 -18.89 -4.42 23.39
CA THR A 3 -17.99 -5.51 23.79
C THR A 3 -17.05 -5.78 22.63
N LEU A 4 -15.76 -5.86 22.91
CA LEU A 4 -14.78 -6.25 21.91
C LEU A 4 -14.97 -7.74 21.59
N PRO A 5 -15.01 -8.12 20.30
CA PRO A 5 -15.28 -9.51 19.91
C PRO A 5 -14.17 -10.46 20.36
N LYS A 6 -12.95 -9.94 20.52
CA LYS A 6 -11.78 -10.65 21.01
C LYS A 6 -10.74 -9.70 21.57
N VAL A 7 -9.83 -10.23 22.35
CA VAL A 7 -8.68 -9.49 22.88
C VAL A 7 -7.48 -10.43 22.99
N ASN A 8 -6.28 -9.88 22.87
CA ASN A 8 -5.05 -10.62 23.16
C ASN A 8 -4.84 -10.80 24.68
N GLU A 9 -3.73 -11.42 25.08
CA GLU A 9 -3.37 -11.65 26.49
C GLU A 9 -3.27 -10.37 27.33
N LEU A 10 -3.05 -9.22 26.69
CA LEU A 10 -2.97 -7.90 27.33
C LEU A 10 -4.33 -7.17 27.37
N GLY A 11 -5.40 -7.79 26.88
CA GLY A 11 -6.74 -7.19 26.83
C GLY A 11 -6.95 -6.23 25.65
N PHE A 12 -6.12 -6.31 24.60
CA PHE A 12 -6.19 -5.40 23.45
C PHE A 12 -6.82 -6.06 22.22
N PHE A 13 -7.68 -5.33 21.52
CA PHE A 13 -8.07 -5.60 20.13
C PHE A 13 -7.21 -4.74 19.20
N GLU A 14 -6.28 -5.38 18.51
CA GLU A 14 -5.29 -4.71 17.65
C GLU A 14 -5.64 -4.77 16.15
N ILE A 15 -5.49 -3.65 15.46
CA ILE A 15 -5.66 -3.49 14.01
C ILE A 15 -4.37 -2.94 13.40
N ARG A 16 -3.96 -3.48 12.26
CA ARG A 16 -2.81 -2.99 11.47
C ARG A 16 -3.24 -2.60 10.07
N LEU A 17 -3.04 -1.35 9.70
CA LEU A 17 -3.28 -0.88 8.33
C LEU A 17 -1.94 -0.82 7.59
N GLU A 18 -1.88 -1.50 6.44
CA GLU A 18 -0.75 -1.56 5.53
C GLU A 18 -1.08 -0.70 4.30
N SER A 19 -0.25 0.29 4.01
CA SER A 19 -0.55 1.28 2.99
C SER A 19 0.71 1.87 2.37
N ILE A 20 0.52 2.83 1.46
CA ILE A 20 1.58 3.60 0.82
C ILE A 20 1.30 5.07 1.07
N GLY A 21 2.36 5.86 1.20
CA GLY A 21 2.25 7.31 1.35
C GLY A 21 1.30 7.92 0.30
N GLY A 22 0.26 8.62 0.77
CA GLY A 22 -0.75 9.26 -0.08
C GLY A 22 -2.11 8.56 -0.15
N LEU A 23 -2.24 7.32 0.32
CA LEU A 23 -3.52 6.57 0.30
C LEU A 23 -4.38 6.76 1.56
N GLY A 24 -3.91 7.52 2.54
CA GLY A 24 -4.73 7.99 3.67
C GLY A 24 -4.92 7.03 4.84
N ALA A 25 -4.13 5.95 4.96
CA ALA A 25 -4.23 5.00 6.07
C ALA A 25 -3.98 5.62 7.46
N ASN A 26 -3.06 6.60 7.58
CA ASN A 26 -2.84 7.32 8.85
C ASN A 26 -4.11 8.08 9.30
N LEU A 27 -4.80 8.73 8.36
CA LEU A 27 -6.05 9.41 8.68
C LEU A 27 -7.14 8.40 9.04
N ALA A 28 -7.26 7.31 8.29
CA ALA A 28 -8.23 6.25 8.60
C ALA A 28 -7.99 5.64 9.99
N GLY A 29 -6.74 5.37 10.37
CA GLY A 29 -6.39 4.86 11.70
C GLY A 29 -6.76 5.82 12.83
N LYS A 30 -6.50 7.13 12.65
CA LYS A 30 -6.93 8.17 13.61
C LYS A 30 -8.44 8.24 13.75
N MET A 31 -9.16 8.22 12.63
CA MET A 31 -10.63 8.27 12.63
C MET A 31 -11.23 7.01 13.27
N LEU A 32 -10.66 5.82 13.03
CA LEU A 32 -11.07 4.59 13.70
C LEU A 32 -10.87 4.69 15.22
N ALA A 33 -9.68 5.10 15.67
CA ALA A 33 -9.40 5.25 17.10
C ALA A 33 -10.33 6.29 17.76
N GLU A 34 -10.54 7.43 17.11
CA GLU A 34 -11.46 8.47 17.59
C GLU A 34 -12.90 7.95 17.68
N ALA A 35 -13.35 7.12 16.72
CA ALA A 35 -14.67 6.49 16.76
C ALA A 35 -14.85 5.59 17.98
N GLY A 36 -13.88 4.70 18.25
CA GLY A 36 -13.97 3.81 19.40
C GLY A 36 -13.93 4.58 20.72
N VAL A 37 -13.07 5.61 20.82
CA VAL A 37 -12.89 6.39 22.05
C VAL A 37 -14.08 7.30 22.35
N THR A 38 -14.51 8.10 21.37
CA THR A 38 -15.57 9.08 21.59
C THR A 38 -16.96 8.48 21.43
N GLY A 39 -17.07 7.39 20.69
CA GLY A 39 -18.33 6.84 20.22
C GLY A 39 -18.79 5.56 20.87
N SER A 40 -17.83 4.72 21.27
CA SER A 40 -18.10 3.37 21.77
C SER A 40 -17.66 3.17 23.22
N ASP A 41 -17.23 4.23 23.91
CA ASP A 41 -16.73 4.21 25.29
C ASP A 41 -15.62 3.16 25.47
N LEU A 42 -14.66 3.13 24.54
CA LEU A 42 -13.48 2.27 24.59
C LEU A 42 -12.23 3.12 24.88
N ASN A 43 -11.24 2.53 25.52
CA ASN A 43 -9.90 3.11 25.50
C ASN A 43 -9.24 2.74 24.17
N GLY A 44 -8.54 3.70 23.54
CA GLY A 44 -7.94 3.48 22.23
C GLY A 44 -6.71 4.33 21.98
N VAL A 45 -5.79 3.79 21.18
CA VAL A 45 -4.61 4.52 20.69
C VAL A 45 -4.42 4.25 19.22
N SER A 46 -3.98 5.27 18.48
CA SER A 46 -3.53 5.13 17.09
C SER A 46 -2.20 5.85 16.91
N PHE A 47 -1.24 5.16 16.34
CA PHE A 47 0.01 5.75 15.88
C PHE A 47 0.40 5.15 14.52
N SER A 48 1.25 5.83 13.78
CA SER A 48 1.70 5.36 12.46
C SER A 48 3.21 5.35 12.40
N SER A 49 3.75 4.37 11.68
CA SER A 49 5.14 4.29 11.28
C SER A 49 5.24 4.58 9.78
N TYR A 50 6.18 5.42 9.40
CA TYR A 50 6.43 5.81 8.02
C TYR A 50 7.94 5.91 7.76
N GLY A 51 8.33 5.59 6.52
CA GLY A 51 9.71 5.72 6.06
C GLY A 51 10.13 7.17 5.82
N SER A 52 11.40 7.35 5.47
CA SER A 52 11.96 8.67 5.15
C SER A 52 11.56 9.15 3.75
N GLU A 53 11.09 8.26 2.88
CA GLU A 53 10.75 8.61 1.50
C GLU A 53 9.40 9.35 1.42
N LYS A 54 9.35 10.39 0.57
CA LYS A 54 8.17 11.28 0.45
C LYS A 54 6.98 10.62 -0.26
N LYS A 55 7.24 9.62 -1.11
CA LYS A 55 6.25 8.85 -1.88
C LYS A 55 6.77 7.44 -2.06
N GLY A 56 5.89 6.44 -1.99
CA GLY A 56 6.26 5.05 -2.25
C GLY A 56 6.69 4.25 -1.02
N SER A 57 6.99 4.89 0.11
CA SER A 57 7.27 4.16 1.34
C SER A 57 6.01 3.46 1.84
N PRO A 58 6.14 2.20 2.28
CA PRO A 58 5.13 1.56 3.09
C PRO A 58 4.83 2.42 4.34
N VAL A 59 3.54 2.59 4.61
CA VAL A 59 3.03 3.27 5.81
C VAL A 59 2.25 2.24 6.58
N LYS A 60 2.60 2.07 7.86
CA LYS A 60 1.88 1.21 8.79
C LYS A 60 1.13 2.06 9.79
N ALA A 61 -0.17 1.85 9.94
CA ALA A 61 -0.93 2.40 11.05
C ALA A 61 -1.27 1.29 12.04
N HIS A 62 -1.05 1.56 13.32
CA HIS A 62 -1.28 0.65 14.42
C HIS A 62 -2.39 1.23 15.29
N ILE A 63 -3.46 0.47 15.46
CA ILE A 63 -4.61 0.86 16.28
C ILE A 63 -4.81 -0.23 17.33
N ARG A 64 -5.07 0.19 18.57
CA ARG A 64 -5.48 -0.71 19.65
C ARG A 64 -6.75 -0.18 20.30
N PHE A 65 -7.65 -1.09 20.64
CA PHE A 65 -8.79 -0.83 21.50
C PHE A 65 -8.72 -1.72 22.74
N CYS A 66 -9.21 -1.23 23.86
CA CYS A 66 -9.46 -2.04 25.05
C CYS A 66 -10.67 -1.49 25.81
N MET A 67 -11.18 -2.28 26.74
CA MET A 67 -12.26 -1.84 27.61
C MET A 67 -11.79 -0.69 28.54
N PRO A 68 -12.69 0.19 29.02
CA PRO A 68 -12.36 1.36 29.85
C PRO A 68 -11.50 1.10 31.09
N GLU A 69 -11.68 -0.06 31.72
CA GLU A 69 -10.94 -0.50 32.90
C GLU A 69 -9.48 -0.87 32.60
N THR A 70 -9.14 -1.10 31.33
CA THR A 70 -7.80 -1.47 30.88
C THR A 70 -7.05 -0.25 30.39
N LEU A 71 -5.80 -0.07 30.81
CA LEU A 71 -4.96 1.05 30.39
C LEU A 71 -3.97 0.62 29.32
N ILE A 72 -3.94 1.35 28.20
CA ILE A 72 -2.97 1.12 27.12
C ILE A 72 -1.66 1.82 27.47
N ARG A 73 -0.68 1.05 27.94
CA ARG A 73 0.72 1.52 28.17
C ARG A 73 1.71 1.02 27.11
N ASP A 74 1.25 0.13 26.23
CA ASP A 74 2.05 -0.42 25.15
C ASP A 74 2.04 0.51 23.93
N THR A 75 3.21 1.05 23.61
CA THR A 75 3.47 1.92 22.45
C THR A 75 4.32 1.25 21.38
N THR A 76 4.52 -0.08 21.47
CA THR A 76 5.24 -0.86 20.47
C THR A 76 4.39 -1.14 19.23
N PRO A 77 4.96 -1.41 18.04
CA PRO A 77 4.21 -1.81 16.85
C PRO A 77 3.28 -3.02 17.08
N VAL A 78 2.14 -3.06 16.39
CA VAL A 78 1.23 -4.23 16.43
C VAL A 78 1.85 -5.38 15.65
N GLU A 79 2.26 -6.40 16.39
CA GLU A 79 2.86 -7.62 15.84
C GLU A 79 1.81 -8.66 15.45
N ARG A 80 0.74 -8.79 16.25
CA ARG A 80 -0.34 -9.77 16.02
C ARG A 80 -1.71 -9.10 15.86
N PRO A 81 -2.05 -8.66 14.63
CA PRO A 81 -3.31 -7.96 14.38
C PRO A 81 -4.51 -8.92 14.28
N HIS A 82 -5.62 -8.53 14.88
CA HIS A 82 -6.94 -9.16 14.65
C HIS A 82 -7.54 -8.75 13.31
N ILE A 83 -7.26 -7.52 12.86
CA ILE A 83 -7.66 -7.02 11.54
C ILE A 83 -6.43 -6.45 10.84
N VAL A 84 -6.22 -6.87 9.59
CA VAL A 84 -5.23 -6.27 8.68
C VAL A 84 -5.96 -5.56 7.55
N GLY A 85 -5.73 -4.26 7.38
CA GLY A 85 -6.27 -3.47 6.27
C GLY A 85 -5.20 -3.13 5.25
N VAL A 86 -5.23 -3.75 4.08
CA VAL A 86 -4.29 -3.55 2.97
C VAL A 86 -4.87 -2.57 1.96
N PHE A 87 -4.36 -1.34 1.95
CA PHE A 87 -4.86 -0.24 1.09
C PHE A 87 -4.38 -0.32 -0.36
N HIS A 88 -3.37 -1.13 -0.63
CA HIS A 88 -2.80 -1.30 -1.97
C HIS A 88 -2.35 -2.74 -2.14
N GLU A 89 -2.94 -3.47 -3.08
CA GLU A 89 -2.66 -4.89 -3.25
C GLU A 89 -1.17 -5.15 -3.52
N SER A 90 -0.48 -4.37 -4.35
CA SER A 90 0.94 -4.63 -4.70
C SER A 90 1.92 -4.55 -3.52
N LEU A 91 1.48 -4.15 -2.32
CA LEU A 91 2.32 -4.19 -1.12
C LEU A 91 2.88 -5.57 -0.82
N TYR A 92 2.18 -6.66 -1.19
CA TYR A 92 2.66 -8.02 -0.97
C TYR A 92 4.00 -8.32 -1.68
N LYS A 93 4.36 -7.55 -2.72
CA LYS A 93 5.62 -7.72 -3.46
C LYS A 93 6.85 -7.33 -2.62
N THR A 94 6.70 -6.33 -1.74
CA THR A 94 7.83 -5.74 -1.00
C THR A 94 7.72 -5.90 0.51
N VAL A 95 6.51 -6.07 1.03
CA VAL A 95 6.24 -6.23 2.46
C VAL A 95 5.33 -7.42 2.65
N ASN A 96 5.64 -8.30 3.59
CA ASN A 96 4.69 -9.35 3.93
C ASN A 96 3.62 -8.78 4.88
N VAL A 97 2.51 -8.39 4.26
CA VAL A 97 1.35 -7.74 4.90
C VAL A 97 0.62 -8.69 5.87
N THR A 98 0.80 -10.00 5.73
CA THR A 98 0.11 -11.06 6.48
C THR A 98 0.90 -11.54 7.71
N SER A 99 2.01 -10.90 8.03
CA SER A 99 2.84 -11.24 9.19
C SER A 99 2.09 -11.17 10.52
N GLY A 100 2.18 -12.24 11.32
CA GLY A 100 1.64 -12.30 12.68
C GLY A 100 0.13 -12.45 12.81
N ILE A 101 -0.59 -12.71 11.70
CA ILE A 101 -2.04 -12.99 11.75
C ILE A 101 -2.35 -14.24 12.61
N TYR A 102 -3.55 -14.24 13.18
CA TYR A 102 -4.19 -15.41 13.80
C TYR A 102 -5.00 -16.18 12.76
N GLU A 103 -5.48 -17.38 13.13
CA GLU A 103 -6.40 -18.17 12.30
C GLU A 103 -7.71 -17.43 12.02
N ASP A 104 -8.15 -16.64 12.98
CA ASP A 104 -9.40 -15.90 12.94
C ASP A 104 -9.21 -14.42 12.57
N SER A 105 -8.02 -14.03 12.12
CA SER A 105 -7.76 -12.65 11.67
C SER A 105 -8.57 -12.34 10.41
N LEU A 106 -9.09 -11.11 10.33
CA LEU A 106 -9.76 -10.59 9.15
C LEU A 106 -8.79 -9.77 8.31
N ILE A 107 -8.73 -10.04 7.01
CA ILE A 107 -7.80 -9.37 6.09
C ILE A 107 -8.63 -8.62 5.05
N LEU A 108 -8.71 -7.30 5.19
CA LEU A 108 -9.34 -6.43 4.20
C LEU A 108 -8.32 -6.02 3.15
N VAL A 109 -8.64 -6.21 1.87
CA VAL A 109 -7.77 -5.84 0.74
C VAL A 109 -8.51 -4.92 -0.22
N ASN A 110 -7.89 -3.80 -0.55
CA ASN A 110 -8.29 -2.96 -1.67
C ASN A 110 -7.87 -3.61 -3.00
N SER A 111 -8.80 -4.20 -3.72
CA SER A 111 -8.56 -4.82 -5.03
C SER A 111 -9.87 -5.06 -5.78
N ALA A 112 -9.79 -5.13 -7.11
CA ALA A 112 -10.87 -5.58 -7.97
C ALA A 112 -10.87 -7.13 -8.16
N LYS A 113 -9.86 -7.82 -7.64
CA LYS A 113 -9.66 -9.27 -7.77
C LYS A 113 -10.61 -10.08 -6.90
N SER A 114 -10.73 -11.37 -7.19
CA SER A 114 -11.49 -12.27 -6.32
C SER A 114 -10.69 -12.59 -5.04
N PRO A 115 -11.36 -12.96 -3.92
CA PRO A 115 -10.66 -13.36 -2.71
C PRO A 115 -9.75 -14.58 -2.91
N GLU A 116 -10.07 -15.49 -3.83
CA GLU A 116 -9.23 -16.65 -4.18
C GLU A 116 -7.90 -16.23 -4.82
N GLU A 117 -7.93 -15.32 -5.80
CA GLU A 117 -6.72 -14.78 -6.44
C GLU A 117 -5.84 -14.08 -5.41
N LEU A 118 -6.45 -13.33 -4.49
CA LEU A 118 -5.74 -12.63 -3.42
C LEU A 118 -5.14 -13.59 -2.39
N LYS A 119 -5.81 -14.70 -2.07
CA LYS A 119 -5.25 -15.73 -1.19
C LYS A 119 -3.92 -16.25 -1.73
N GLU A 120 -3.85 -16.54 -3.03
CA GLU A 120 -2.64 -17.02 -3.68
C GLU A 120 -1.54 -15.95 -3.70
N LYS A 121 -1.87 -14.72 -4.10
CA LYS A 121 -0.91 -13.61 -4.17
C LYS A 121 -0.34 -13.22 -2.82
N LEU A 122 -1.19 -13.18 -1.78
CA LEU A 122 -0.80 -12.89 -0.40
C LEU A 122 -0.13 -14.09 0.29
N LYS A 123 -0.08 -15.26 -0.37
CA LYS A 123 0.42 -16.54 0.16
C LYS A 123 -0.21 -16.87 1.50
N LEU A 124 -1.52 -16.66 1.60
CA LEU A 124 -2.26 -16.85 2.83
C LEU A 124 -2.54 -18.33 3.08
N PRO A 125 -2.15 -18.88 4.23
CA PRO A 125 -2.45 -20.27 4.59
C PRO A 125 -3.96 -20.50 4.72
N GLY A 126 -4.71 -19.54 5.26
CA GLY A 126 -6.16 -19.58 5.45
C GLY A 126 -6.66 -18.25 6.04
N GLY A 127 -7.92 -18.24 6.48
CA GLY A 127 -8.54 -17.12 7.19
C GLY A 127 -9.64 -16.44 6.41
N THR A 128 -10.15 -15.31 6.92
CA THR A 128 -11.22 -14.58 6.28
C THR A 128 -10.67 -13.37 5.53
N ILE A 129 -10.83 -13.40 4.21
CA ILE A 129 -10.46 -12.30 3.31
C ILE A 129 -11.72 -11.48 3.01
N ALA A 130 -11.61 -10.18 3.23
CA ALA A 130 -12.58 -9.18 2.82
C ALA A 130 -12.00 -8.37 1.66
N VAL A 131 -12.78 -8.16 0.60
CA VAL A 131 -12.31 -7.44 -0.60
C VAL A 131 -13.27 -6.30 -0.93
N VAL A 132 -12.70 -5.16 -1.30
CA VAL A 132 -13.43 -3.99 -1.78
C VAL A 132 -12.64 -3.30 -2.90
N ASP A 133 -13.31 -2.93 -3.99
CA ASP A 133 -12.69 -2.09 -5.04
C ASP A 133 -12.78 -0.62 -4.64
N ALA A 134 -11.95 -0.22 -3.67
CA ALA A 134 -11.97 1.14 -3.16
C ALA A 134 -11.44 2.16 -4.19
N ILE A 135 -10.67 1.73 -5.20
CA ILE A 135 -10.22 2.59 -6.30
C ILE A 135 -11.40 2.90 -7.23
N GLY A 136 -12.13 1.88 -7.68
CA GLY A 136 -13.33 2.04 -8.52
C GLY A 136 -14.37 2.92 -7.85
N ILE A 137 -14.72 2.63 -6.58
CA ILE A 137 -15.68 3.43 -5.81
C ILE A 137 -15.21 4.88 -5.69
N ALA A 138 -13.95 5.12 -5.35
CA ALA A 138 -13.43 6.48 -5.19
C ALA A 138 -13.42 7.27 -6.51
N LEU A 139 -13.17 6.61 -7.65
CA LEU A 139 -13.18 7.23 -8.97
C LEU A 139 -14.60 7.67 -9.35
N GLU A 140 -15.59 6.79 -9.18
CA GLU A 140 -16.99 7.05 -9.51
C GLU A 140 -17.58 8.17 -8.63
N GLU A 141 -17.33 8.13 -7.32
CA GLU A 141 -17.82 9.12 -6.36
C GLU A 141 -16.97 10.40 -6.33
N LYS A 142 -15.91 10.49 -7.14
CA LYS A 142 -14.95 11.62 -7.16
C LYS A 142 -14.38 11.92 -5.77
N ASN A 143 -14.04 10.87 -5.03
CA ASN A 143 -13.47 10.94 -3.69
C ASN A 143 -12.10 10.25 -3.63
N ARG A 144 -11.62 9.98 -2.41
CA ARG A 144 -10.35 9.34 -2.13
C ARG A 144 -10.57 7.92 -1.60
N VAL A 145 -9.64 7.03 -1.94
CA VAL A 145 -9.64 5.60 -1.58
C VAL A 145 -9.80 5.39 -0.06
N ASN A 146 -9.26 6.29 0.75
CA ASN A 146 -9.34 6.19 2.22
C ASN A 146 -10.76 6.20 2.76
N MET A 147 -11.72 6.88 2.13
CA MET A 147 -13.11 6.91 2.59
C MET A 147 -13.80 5.56 2.36
N ALA A 148 -13.58 4.94 1.21
CA ALA A 148 -14.14 3.62 0.91
C ALA A 148 -13.50 2.54 1.82
N MET A 149 -12.18 2.60 2.00
CA MET A 149 -11.48 1.71 2.93
C MET A 149 -11.93 1.91 4.38
N LEU A 150 -12.22 3.15 4.81
CA LEU A 150 -12.77 3.41 6.13
C LEU A 150 -14.15 2.77 6.30
N GLY A 151 -15.04 2.91 5.32
CA GLY A 151 -16.35 2.23 5.32
C GLY A 151 -16.22 0.72 5.43
N ALA A 152 -15.32 0.13 4.65
CA ALA A 152 -15.03 -1.30 4.71
C ALA A 152 -14.47 -1.74 6.08
N LEU A 153 -13.58 -0.96 6.69
CA LEU A 153 -13.06 -1.25 8.04
C LEU A 153 -14.18 -1.20 9.10
N PHE A 154 -15.15 -0.29 8.98
CA PHE A 154 -16.33 -0.27 9.83
C PHE A 154 -17.23 -1.49 9.63
N ARG A 155 -17.27 -2.07 8.42
CA ARG A 155 -17.97 -3.33 8.18
C ARG A 155 -17.33 -4.51 8.90
N LEU A 156 -16.01 -4.47 9.10
CA LEU A 156 -15.25 -5.49 9.84
C LEU A 156 -15.26 -5.27 11.36
N CYS A 157 -15.57 -4.05 11.83
CA CYS A 157 -15.62 -3.69 13.24
C CYS A 157 -17.08 -3.50 13.67
N ASP A 158 -17.78 -4.61 13.92
CA ASP A 158 -19.19 -4.63 14.36
C ASP A 158 -19.45 -3.87 15.67
N PHE A 159 -18.41 -3.73 16.51
CA PHE A 159 -18.45 -2.98 17.76
C PHE A 159 -18.39 -1.45 17.59
N LEU A 160 -18.17 -0.93 16.36
CA LEU A 160 -18.14 0.51 16.06
C LEU A 160 -19.42 0.96 15.35
N ASP A 161 -19.92 2.16 15.67
CA ASP A 161 -21.12 2.73 15.04
C ASP A 161 -20.79 3.48 13.74
N ALA A 162 -21.20 2.90 12.61
CA ALA A 162 -21.03 3.48 11.28
C ALA A 162 -21.84 4.77 11.08
N GLU A 163 -23.04 4.91 11.67
CA GLU A 163 -23.86 6.12 11.54
C GLU A 163 -23.24 7.30 12.30
N GLN A 164 -22.67 7.03 13.47
CA GLN A 164 -21.91 8.02 14.20
C GLN A 164 -20.69 8.50 13.39
N MET A 165 -19.96 7.58 12.75
CA MET A 165 -18.84 7.95 11.88
C MET A 165 -19.28 8.82 10.69
N LYS A 166 -20.41 8.52 10.05
CA LYS A 166 -20.99 9.40 9.02
C LYS A 166 -21.27 10.81 9.55
N SER A 167 -21.77 10.93 10.78
CA SER A 167 -21.97 12.23 11.43
C SER A 167 -20.65 12.98 11.65
N VAL A 168 -19.59 12.28 12.07
CA VAL A 168 -18.24 12.85 12.22
C VAL A 168 -17.68 13.31 10.87
N ILE A 169 -17.79 12.49 9.82
CA ILE A 169 -17.37 12.84 8.45
C ILE A 169 -18.09 14.10 7.97
N ARG A 170 -19.42 14.16 8.15
CA ARG A 170 -20.24 15.31 7.81
C ARG A 170 -19.74 16.58 8.51
N LYS A 171 -19.61 16.56 9.84
CA LYS A 171 -19.17 17.71 10.63
C LYS A 171 -17.77 18.19 10.25
N SER A 172 -16.86 17.26 9.94
CA SER A 172 -15.47 17.57 9.56
C SER A 172 -15.38 18.27 8.19
N LEU A 173 -16.19 17.84 7.23
CA LEU A 173 -16.15 18.34 5.85
C LEU A 173 -17.08 19.53 5.61
N GLU A 174 -18.21 19.61 6.29
CA GLU A 174 -19.25 20.64 6.12
C GLU A 174 -18.70 22.07 6.11
N LYS A 175 -17.79 22.40 7.04
CA LYS A 175 -17.26 23.76 7.18
C LYS A 175 -16.26 24.15 6.09
N LYS A 176 -15.46 23.21 5.61
CA LYS A 176 -14.34 23.48 4.68
C LYS A 176 -14.70 23.16 3.24
N TYR A 177 -15.46 22.09 3.01
CA TYR A 177 -15.78 21.54 1.70
C TYR A 177 -17.23 21.01 1.66
N PRO A 178 -18.25 21.89 1.68
CA PRO A 178 -19.66 21.46 1.70
C PRO A 178 -20.04 20.52 0.55
N GLY A 179 -19.53 20.79 -0.66
CA GLY A 179 -19.79 19.95 -1.84
C GLY A 179 -19.13 18.57 -1.81
N ALA A 180 -18.14 18.34 -0.93
CA ALA A 180 -17.46 17.05 -0.79
C ALA A 180 -18.13 16.13 0.24
N VAL A 181 -19.10 16.64 1.02
CA VAL A 181 -19.78 15.88 2.09
C VAL A 181 -20.55 14.69 1.51
N GLN A 182 -21.47 14.93 0.57
CA GLN A 182 -22.29 13.86 0.02
C GLN A 182 -21.47 12.81 -0.72
N PRO A 183 -20.50 13.18 -1.58
CA PRO A 183 -19.54 12.24 -2.14
C PRO A 183 -18.83 11.39 -1.08
N ALA A 184 -18.37 11.98 0.02
CA ALA A 184 -17.67 11.25 1.08
C ALA A 184 -18.57 10.25 1.79
N LEU A 185 -19.82 10.63 2.07
CA LEU A 185 -20.79 9.75 2.69
C LEU A 185 -21.20 8.59 1.78
N ASN A 186 -21.39 8.85 0.48
CA ASN A 186 -21.65 7.81 -0.51
C ASN A 186 -20.47 6.84 -0.60
N THR A 187 -19.24 7.38 -0.71
CA THR A 187 -18.01 6.58 -0.79
C THR A 187 -17.85 5.68 0.45
N PHE A 188 -18.09 6.23 1.64
CA PHE A 188 -18.07 5.45 2.89
C PHE A 188 -19.14 4.37 2.89
N GLN A 189 -20.37 4.69 2.48
CA GLN A 189 -21.47 3.72 2.46
C GLN A 189 -21.22 2.58 1.47
N ARG A 190 -20.79 2.91 0.25
CA ARG A 190 -20.41 1.92 -0.76
C ARG A 190 -19.26 1.05 -0.28
N GLY A 191 -18.25 1.66 0.34
CA GLY A 191 -17.17 0.93 0.99
C GLY A 191 -17.65 -0.04 2.08
N TYR A 192 -18.73 0.28 2.80
CA TYR A 192 -19.33 -0.60 3.82
C TYR A 192 -20.21 -1.71 3.24
N ASP A 193 -20.96 -1.42 2.17
CA ASP A 193 -21.93 -2.32 1.56
C ASP A 193 -21.33 -3.30 0.55
N GLU A 194 -20.34 -2.85 -0.22
CA GLU A 194 -19.76 -3.61 -1.35
C GLU A 194 -18.66 -4.58 -0.91
N VAL A 195 -18.34 -4.65 0.39
CA VAL A 195 -17.33 -5.59 0.90
C VAL A 195 -17.79 -7.02 0.68
N LYS A 196 -16.96 -7.80 -0.02
CA LYS A 196 -17.18 -9.23 -0.22
C LYS A 196 -16.31 -10.01 0.76
N PHE A 197 -16.94 -10.93 1.50
CA PHE A 197 -16.26 -11.79 2.45
C PHE A 197 -16.14 -13.20 1.90
N GLN A 198 -14.98 -13.81 2.13
CA GLN A 198 -14.76 -15.22 1.89
C GLN A 198 -13.81 -15.79 2.92
N SER A 199 -14.22 -16.91 3.53
CA SER A 199 -13.43 -17.64 4.50
C SER A 199 -12.80 -18.86 3.84
N PHE A 200 -11.54 -19.10 4.18
CA PHE A 200 -10.78 -20.24 3.72
C PHE A 200 -10.31 -21.04 4.92
N ASP A 201 -10.51 -22.35 4.87
CA ASP A 201 -10.03 -23.24 5.92
C ASP A 201 -8.50 -23.19 6.03
N PHE A 202 -8.01 -23.17 7.27
CA PHE A 202 -6.60 -23.35 7.55
C PHE A 202 -6.23 -24.84 7.40
N PRO A 203 -5.23 -25.19 6.58
CA PRO A 203 -4.80 -26.58 6.47
C PRO A 203 -4.28 -27.12 7.81
N GLU A 204 -4.67 -28.34 8.16
CA GLU A 204 -4.22 -29.00 9.39
C GLU A 204 -2.69 -29.10 9.44
N GLY A 205 -2.09 -28.75 10.57
CA GLY A 205 -0.64 -28.88 10.82
C GLY A 205 0.23 -27.73 10.28
N VAL A 206 -0.35 -26.67 9.71
CA VAL A 206 0.41 -25.47 9.32
C VAL A 206 0.71 -24.62 10.54
N LEU A 207 2.00 -24.35 10.79
CA LEU A 207 2.41 -23.39 11.81
C LEU A 207 1.94 -21.98 11.41
N LEU A 208 1.24 -21.30 12.31
CA LEU A 208 0.83 -19.92 12.09
C LEU A 208 2.04 -19.05 11.75
N PRO A 209 1.89 -18.08 10.82
CA PRO A 209 2.97 -17.19 10.45
C PRO A 209 3.44 -16.46 11.71
N LYS A 210 4.67 -16.75 12.12
CA LYS A 210 5.30 -16.03 13.25
C LYS A 210 5.32 -14.54 12.93
N PRO A 211 5.20 -13.66 13.93
CA PRO A 211 5.45 -12.25 13.73
C PRO A 211 6.89 -12.07 13.27
N ILE A 212 7.06 -11.66 12.01
CA ILE A 212 8.36 -11.31 11.46
C ILE A 212 8.41 -9.79 11.40
N ARG A 213 9.31 -9.20 12.20
CA ARG A 213 9.70 -7.80 12.12
C ARG A 213 10.74 -7.61 11.01
N TRP A 214 10.31 -7.31 9.77
CA TRP A 214 11.23 -6.93 8.70
C TRP A 214 11.85 -5.53 8.86
N ASP A 215 11.32 -4.73 9.78
CA ASP A 215 11.82 -3.39 10.10
C ASP A 215 13.04 -3.43 11.03
N THR A 216 13.55 -4.61 11.42
CA THR A 216 14.83 -4.70 12.14
C THR A 216 15.96 -4.63 11.12
N PRO A 217 16.64 -3.48 10.97
CA PRO A 217 17.78 -3.39 10.05
C PRO A 217 18.87 -4.35 10.49
N ALA A 218 19.60 -4.92 9.52
CA ALA A 218 20.80 -5.72 9.80
C ALA A 218 21.84 -4.95 10.64
N LEU A 219 21.82 -3.61 10.53
CA LEU A 219 22.60 -2.67 11.32
C LEU A 219 21.69 -2.03 12.37
N GLY A 220 21.77 -2.50 13.61
CA GLY A 220 21.11 -1.94 14.77
C GLY A 220 22.12 -1.35 15.77
N TYR A 221 21.65 -1.01 16.97
CA TYR A 221 22.51 -0.46 18.04
C TYR A 221 23.77 -1.29 18.30
N GLU A 222 23.64 -2.62 18.30
CA GLU A 222 24.74 -3.56 18.57
C GLU A 222 25.61 -3.86 17.33
N THR A 223 25.05 -3.77 16.13
CA THR A 223 25.70 -4.21 14.88
C THR A 223 26.11 -3.05 13.97
N GLN A 224 25.91 -1.80 14.39
CA GLN A 224 26.30 -0.63 13.62
C GLN A 224 27.82 -0.56 13.42
N PRO A 225 28.30 -0.17 12.23
CA PRO A 225 29.72 -0.02 11.96
C PRO A 225 30.32 1.13 12.79
N ILE A 226 31.56 0.95 13.23
CA ILE A 226 32.31 1.96 13.99
C ILE A 226 32.34 3.27 13.20
N GLY A 227 31.98 4.37 13.86
CA GLY A 227 31.96 5.69 13.24
C GLY A 227 30.85 5.93 12.21
N GLY A 228 29.85 5.04 12.11
CA GLY A 228 28.71 5.22 11.21
C GLY A 228 29.06 5.04 9.73
N THR A 229 30.09 4.25 9.42
CA THR A 229 30.53 4.01 8.03
C THR A 229 29.41 3.40 7.17
N VAL A 230 29.21 3.93 5.96
CA VAL A 230 28.28 3.34 4.98
C VAL A 230 28.98 2.17 4.29
N VAL A 231 28.72 0.95 4.75
CA VAL A 231 29.36 -0.28 4.24
C VAL A 231 28.82 -0.76 2.89
N ASN A 232 27.69 -0.22 2.44
CA ASN A 232 27.06 -0.56 1.16
C ASN A 232 26.54 0.70 0.44
N PRO A 233 27.45 1.56 -0.09
CA PRO A 233 27.05 2.76 -0.83
C PRO A 233 26.39 2.38 -2.16
N GLY A 234 25.49 3.23 -2.67
CA GLY A 234 24.83 2.99 -3.97
C GLY A 234 23.73 1.92 -3.96
N ASN A 235 23.28 1.47 -2.79
CA ASN A 235 22.24 0.44 -2.65
C ASN A 235 20.82 0.87 -3.12
N SER A 236 20.64 2.13 -3.56
CA SER A 236 19.38 2.60 -4.15
C SER A 236 18.98 1.79 -5.38
N ILE A 237 19.95 1.18 -6.07
CA ILE A 237 19.69 0.27 -7.19
C ILE A 237 18.91 -0.99 -6.78
N LEU A 238 18.96 -1.40 -5.50
CA LEU A 238 18.24 -2.56 -5.00
C LEU A 238 16.78 -2.22 -4.63
N LYS A 239 16.40 -0.94 -4.69
CA LYS A 239 15.05 -0.52 -4.33
C LYS A 239 14.07 -0.82 -5.45
N ASP A 240 13.00 -1.51 -5.08
CA ASP A 240 11.82 -1.62 -5.90
C ASP A 240 10.81 -0.53 -5.51
N LEU A 241 10.58 0.39 -6.44
CA LEU A 241 9.67 1.52 -6.32
C LEU A 241 8.33 1.23 -7.01
N SER A 242 8.12 0.02 -7.52
CA SER A 242 6.91 -0.39 -8.24
C SER A 242 5.63 -0.13 -7.47
N ILE A 243 5.66 -0.36 -6.15
CA ILE A 243 4.53 -0.09 -5.25
C ILE A 243 4.11 1.39 -5.24
N SER A 244 4.99 2.32 -5.63
CA SER A 244 4.69 3.76 -5.63
C SER A 244 3.69 4.19 -6.70
N ARG A 245 3.40 3.31 -7.67
CA ARG A 245 2.41 3.54 -8.71
C ARG A 245 1.02 3.56 -8.10
N ALA A 246 0.15 4.36 -8.72
CA ALA A 246 -1.23 4.55 -8.26
C ALA A 246 -2.20 4.07 -9.35
N GLY A 247 -1.92 2.91 -9.95
CA GLY A 247 -2.77 2.27 -10.95
C GLY A 247 -2.59 2.75 -12.39
N MET A 248 -1.61 3.61 -12.67
CA MET A 248 -1.25 4.06 -14.03
C MET A 248 0.24 3.91 -14.27
N MET A 249 0.62 3.55 -15.48
CA MET A 249 2.02 3.41 -15.89
C MET A 249 2.24 3.75 -17.38
N PRO A 250 3.46 4.14 -17.78
CA PRO A 250 3.76 4.39 -19.18
C PRO A 250 3.96 3.07 -19.94
N HIS A 251 3.31 2.90 -21.08
CA HIS A 251 3.56 1.80 -22.02
C HIS A 251 4.49 2.29 -23.13
N PHE A 252 5.50 1.48 -23.50
CA PHE A 252 6.51 1.86 -24.48
C PHE A 252 6.35 1.10 -25.80
N ALA A 253 6.10 1.84 -26.88
CA ALA A 253 6.05 1.36 -28.25
C ALA A 253 7.36 1.69 -28.97
N SER A 254 8.26 0.71 -29.07
CA SER A 254 9.61 0.90 -29.59
C SER A 254 9.64 1.29 -31.07
N ASP A 255 8.68 0.83 -31.87
CA ASP A 255 8.52 1.13 -33.29
C ASP A 255 8.22 2.61 -33.58
N LYS A 256 7.63 3.32 -32.61
CA LYS A 256 7.34 4.77 -32.69
C LYS A 256 8.45 5.64 -32.10
N CYS A 257 9.44 5.04 -31.44
CA CYS A 257 10.47 5.79 -30.74
C CYS A 257 11.48 6.40 -31.72
N ILE A 258 11.80 7.68 -31.53
CA ILE A 258 12.83 8.40 -32.30
C ILE A 258 14.14 8.60 -31.52
N HIS A 259 14.27 7.99 -30.35
CA HIS A 259 15.47 8.06 -29.49
C HIS A 259 15.92 9.49 -29.14
N CYS A 260 14.98 10.42 -28.95
CA CYS A 260 15.26 11.84 -28.68
C CYS A 260 15.61 12.19 -27.22
N ALA A 261 15.54 11.22 -26.31
CA ALA A 261 15.78 11.37 -24.87
C ALA A 261 14.86 12.35 -24.11
N ALA A 262 13.78 12.84 -24.73
CA ALA A 262 12.82 13.74 -24.06
C ALA A 262 12.19 13.10 -22.82
N CYS A 263 11.89 11.80 -22.88
CA CYS A 263 11.34 11.03 -21.78
C CYS A 263 12.29 10.91 -20.58
N ASP A 264 13.59 10.80 -20.84
CA ASP A 264 14.63 10.61 -19.82
C ASP A 264 14.96 11.93 -19.11
N ASN A 265 15.00 13.04 -19.86
CA ASN A 265 15.19 14.39 -19.32
C ASN A 265 14.13 14.79 -18.28
N VAL A 266 12.91 14.25 -18.40
CA VAL A 266 11.81 14.52 -17.46
C VAL A 266 11.63 13.44 -16.40
N CYS A 267 12.34 12.31 -16.52
CA CYS A 267 12.22 11.19 -15.61
C CYS A 267 12.95 11.51 -14.29
N PRO A 268 12.24 11.61 -13.16
CA PRO A 268 12.88 11.93 -11.88
C PRO A 268 13.71 10.77 -11.30
N ASP A 269 13.56 9.56 -11.85
CA ASP A 269 14.14 8.33 -11.33
C ASP A 269 14.97 7.58 -12.39
N PHE A 270 15.30 8.23 -13.52
CA PHE A 270 16.13 7.68 -14.60
C PHE A 270 15.75 6.26 -15.02
N CYS A 271 14.46 6.01 -15.25
CA CYS A 271 13.95 4.67 -15.50
C CYS A 271 14.26 4.14 -16.92
N PHE A 272 14.76 4.97 -17.84
CA PHE A 272 14.95 4.58 -19.23
C PHE A 272 16.31 3.93 -19.45
N VAL A 273 16.33 2.78 -20.12
CA VAL A 273 17.56 2.03 -20.40
C VAL A 273 18.01 2.31 -21.82
N TRP A 274 19.24 2.79 -21.95
CA TRP A 274 19.84 3.18 -23.22
C TRP A 274 21.05 2.30 -23.54
N GLU A 275 21.24 2.00 -24.81
CA GLU A 275 22.42 1.27 -25.30
C GLU A 275 23.01 1.99 -26.51
N GLU A 276 24.33 2.05 -26.60
CA GLU A 276 25.01 2.56 -27.80
C GLU A 276 24.98 1.51 -28.92
N GLN A 277 24.35 1.84 -30.03
CA GLN A 277 24.29 0.98 -31.21
C GLN A 277 24.64 1.78 -32.48
N PRO A 278 25.15 1.14 -33.54
CA PRO A 278 25.41 1.81 -34.81
C PRO A 278 24.09 2.21 -35.50
N ASP A 279 24.01 3.47 -35.95
CA ASP A 279 22.92 3.96 -36.79
C ASP A 279 22.96 3.30 -38.19
N LYS A 280 21.97 3.63 -39.04
CA LYS A 280 21.90 3.13 -40.43
C LYS A 280 23.15 3.46 -41.28
N LYS A 281 24.03 4.36 -40.81
CA LYS A 281 25.29 4.77 -41.45
C LYS A 281 26.52 4.25 -40.69
N GLY A 282 26.35 3.37 -39.71
CA GLY A 282 27.42 2.79 -38.90
C GLY A 282 28.00 3.72 -37.83
N ARG A 283 27.37 4.87 -37.56
CA ARG A 283 27.84 5.83 -36.55
C ARG A 283 27.26 5.47 -35.18
N PRO A 284 28.03 5.56 -34.08
CA PRO A 284 27.51 5.29 -32.76
C PRO A 284 26.41 6.29 -32.40
N GLN A 285 25.27 5.79 -31.91
CA GLN A 285 24.14 6.56 -31.41
C GLN A 285 23.51 5.82 -30.22
N MET A 286 22.94 6.56 -29.27
CA MET A 286 22.17 5.96 -28.18
C MET A 286 20.77 5.56 -28.66
N PHE A 287 20.41 4.30 -28.46
CA PHE A 287 19.08 3.74 -28.72
C PHE A 287 18.40 3.40 -27.41
N LEU A 288 17.15 3.86 -27.29
CA LEU A 288 16.30 3.53 -26.15
C LEU A 288 15.85 2.07 -26.27
N GLN A 289 16.22 1.25 -25.29
CA GLN A 289 15.87 -0.17 -25.25
C GLN A 289 14.52 -0.39 -24.55
N GLY A 290 14.24 0.38 -23.51
CA GLY A 290 12.96 0.30 -22.81
C GLY A 290 12.99 0.97 -21.44
N ILE A 291 12.15 0.48 -20.54
CA ILE A 291 11.92 1.05 -19.22
C ILE A 291 12.23 0.00 -18.15
N ASP A 292 13.04 0.36 -17.17
CA ASP A 292 13.15 -0.38 -15.93
C ASP A 292 11.98 -0.02 -15.01
N TYR A 293 10.90 -0.79 -15.08
CA TYR A 293 9.71 -0.58 -14.28
C TYR A 293 9.90 -0.82 -12.77
N GLN A 294 11.05 -1.35 -12.34
CA GLN A 294 11.40 -1.42 -10.91
C GLN A 294 11.48 -0.02 -10.31
N TYR A 295 11.99 0.97 -11.05
CA TYR A 295 12.16 2.34 -10.55
C TYR A 295 11.00 3.27 -10.91
N CYS A 296 10.12 2.83 -11.82
CA CYS A 296 9.04 3.66 -12.33
C CYS A 296 7.92 3.86 -11.30
N LYS A 297 7.73 5.12 -10.87
CA LYS A 297 6.68 5.55 -9.94
C LYS A 297 5.33 5.91 -10.59
N GLY A 298 5.19 5.73 -11.91
CA GLY A 298 3.95 6.05 -12.62
C GLY A 298 3.58 7.54 -12.56
N CYS A 299 4.55 8.45 -12.65
CA CYS A 299 4.30 9.90 -12.65
C CYS A 299 3.87 10.46 -14.01
N LEU A 300 4.01 9.66 -15.07
CA LEU A 300 3.60 9.92 -16.46
C LEU A 300 4.21 11.16 -17.13
N LYS A 301 5.18 11.84 -16.50
CA LYS A 301 5.90 12.97 -17.11
C LYS A 301 6.50 12.63 -18.47
N CYS A 302 7.01 11.40 -18.61
CA CYS A 302 7.59 10.88 -19.84
C CYS A 302 6.57 10.75 -20.98
N VAL A 303 5.30 10.43 -20.68
CA VAL A 303 4.20 10.38 -21.65
C VAL A 303 3.96 11.78 -22.21
N TYR A 304 3.82 12.78 -21.33
CA TYR A 304 3.63 14.18 -21.75
C TYR A 304 4.81 14.76 -22.55
N ALA A 305 6.03 14.29 -22.31
CA ALA A 305 7.22 14.75 -23.01
C ALA A 305 7.45 14.05 -24.35
N CYS A 306 6.76 12.94 -24.63
CA CYS A 306 6.99 12.14 -25.83
C CYS A 306 6.41 12.85 -27.07
N PRO A 307 7.24 13.20 -28.08
CA PRO A 307 6.75 13.92 -29.26
C PRO A 307 6.09 13.02 -30.32
N THR A 308 6.18 11.68 -30.17
CA THR A 308 5.76 10.71 -31.19
C THR A 308 4.74 9.69 -30.69
N GLU A 309 4.20 9.87 -29.48
CA GLU A 309 3.27 8.92 -28.85
C GLU A 309 3.87 7.49 -28.73
N ALA A 310 5.20 7.40 -28.67
CA ALA A 310 5.90 6.16 -28.32
C ALA A 310 5.72 5.78 -26.85
N LEU A 311 5.24 6.72 -26.03
CA LEU A 311 4.82 6.49 -24.66
C LEU A 311 3.36 6.88 -24.52
N THR A 312 2.53 5.96 -24.03
CA THR A 312 1.12 6.19 -23.69
C THR A 312 0.89 5.96 -22.21
N ASP A 313 -0.10 6.64 -21.62
CA ASP A 313 -0.54 6.35 -20.26
C ASP A 313 -1.62 5.27 -20.30
N GLU A 314 -1.36 4.18 -19.57
CA GLU A 314 -2.26 3.03 -19.51
C GLU A 314 -2.47 2.63 -18.05
N ARG A 315 -3.58 1.92 -17.80
CA ARG A 315 -3.83 1.35 -16.49
C ARG A 315 -2.79 0.28 -16.20
N GLU A 316 -2.25 0.28 -14.98
CA GLU A 316 -1.33 -0.76 -14.56
C GLU A 316 -2.07 -2.10 -14.47
N GLU A 317 -1.65 -3.06 -15.31
CA GLU A 317 -2.10 -4.44 -15.30
C GLU A 317 -1.06 -5.34 -14.64
N ASP A 318 -1.52 -6.45 -14.04
CA ASP A 318 -0.60 -7.41 -13.42
C ASP A 318 0.31 -8.05 -14.47
N GLY A 319 1.60 -8.12 -14.19
CA GLY A 319 2.57 -8.79 -15.04
C GLY A 319 3.09 -7.95 -16.20
N TYR A 320 2.38 -6.89 -16.63
CA TYR A 320 2.83 -6.04 -17.72
C TYR A 320 4.22 -5.45 -17.43
N ALA A 321 4.39 -4.88 -16.22
CA ALA A 321 5.63 -4.27 -15.79
C ALA A 321 6.78 -5.28 -15.76
N GLU A 322 6.52 -6.52 -15.38
CA GLU A 322 7.51 -7.60 -15.35
C GLU A 322 7.86 -8.12 -16.76
N GLU A 323 6.87 -8.26 -17.63
CA GLU A 323 7.03 -8.75 -19.02
C GLU A 323 7.76 -7.73 -19.90
N HIS A 324 7.49 -6.44 -19.73
CA HIS A 324 8.04 -5.36 -20.55
C HIS A 324 9.23 -4.66 -19.89
N ARG A 325 9.74 -5.20 -18.77
CA ARG A 325 10.88 -4.64 -18.06
C ARG A 325 12.15 -4.80 -18.88
N VAL A 326 12.84 -3.68 -19.09
CA VAL A 326 14.25 -3.69 -19.47
C VAL A 326 15.07 -3.30 -18.25
N PRO A 327 15.80 -4.23 -17.61
CA PRO A 327 16.53 -3.92 -16.38
C PRO A 327 17.74 -3.02 -16.66
N HIS A 328 18.00 -2.07 -15.77
CA HIS A 328 19.27 -1.35 -15.78
C HIS A 328 20.42 -2.30 -15.45
N MET A 329 21.49 -2.21 -16.25
CA MET A 329 22.72 -2.96 -16.04
C MET A 329 23.76 -2.08 -15.35
N PHE A 330 23.77 -2.12 -14.01
CA PHE A 330 24.81 -1.43 -13.24
C PHE A 330 26.05 -2.33 -13.13
N GLU A 331 27.14 -1.97 -13.83
CA GLU A 331 28.39 -2.75 -13.84
C GLU A 331 28.94 -3.06 -12.44
N LEU A 332 28.75 -2.14 -11.49
CA LEU A 332 29.18 -2.28 -10.09
C LEU A 332 28.31 -3.25 -9.28
N ALA A 333 27.11 -3.59 -9.75
CA ALA A 333 26.18 -4.51 -9.09
C ALA A 333 26.20 -5.90 -9.72
N ALA A 334 26.48 -6.00 -11.02
CA ALA A 334 26.50 -7.26 -11.77
C ALA A 334 27.73 -8.16 -11.50
N ARG A 335 28.71 -7.69 -10.70
CA ARG A 335 29.96 -8.41 -10.42
C ARG A 335 29.98 -9.15 -9.08
N HIS A 336 28.85 -9.27 -8.38
CA HIS A 336 28.76 -9.96 -7.09
C HIS A 336 27.69 -11.04 -7.07
#